data_AF-A0A4Y7IGL5-F1
#
_entry.id   AF-A0A4Y7IGL5-F1
#
_cell.length_a   1.000
_cell.length_b   1.000
_cell.length_c   1.000
_cell.angle_alpha   90.00
_cell.angle_beta   90.00
_cell.angle_gamma   90.00
#
_symmetry.space_group_name_H-M   'P 1'
#
loop_
_entity.id
_entity.type
_entity.pdbx_description
1 polymer ?
#
loop_
_entity_poly.entity_id
_entity_poly.type
_entity_poly.pdbx_seq_one_letter_code
_entity_poly.pdbx_strand_id
1 'polypeptide(L)'
;MIISSNSQHQPHLFASSFYCRLIYYFYGAGVAKKLAVAAQAPVPAGAWPMIGHLRLLSGKKPPYVTLGSLADKYGPAITIRIGLKQALACGELLSMFGFAPYGPYWRKLRKVVNHELSFSKLQLVQHIWDSEINKSIKELHELYLNSRKNKSEADDSEVLVDMKRWFANLSLNIYVKTVVGNKSVINGKALDAMTEKWLQEHKTKNKSSPIPGDEQDFMDVMMSILLGNKDNTGKLSKPYVDDDTVTKSSSLALILGANDATVTNLAWAVSLLLNDQSKLKKFQDELDSNIGDERQVQQSDIKDLPYLQAIMKETLRLYAAPLLPPRESTGDCIVAGYFVPAGTRLIINSRKIHRDPRVWSNPSEFHPERFLSGGDQVDVDIRGQNFELISCGAGRRMCLGDSLAVQVVHLALARLVHAVNLKVPSSAPIDMTESVGFTNIKATPLELILAPRLSSDLYACN
;
A
#
# COMPACT_ATOMS: atom_id res chain seq x y z
N MET A 1 46.39 26.57 -60.06
CA MET A 1 47.03 26.51 -58.73
C MET A 1 46.13 25.66 -57.85
N ILE A 2 46.57 24.44 -57.59
CA ILE A 2 45.84 23.36 -56.90
C ILE A 2 45.91 23.63 -55.39
N ILE A 3 44.80 23.53 -54.68
CA ILE A 3 44.81 23.32 -53.22
C ILE A 3 44.09 22.00 -52.97
N SER A 4 44.88 20.96 -52.68
CA SER A 4 44.42 19.71 -52.08
C SER A 4 44.30 19.90 -50.57
N SER A 5 43.24 19.39 -49.95
CA SER A 5 43.28 19.03 -48.53
C SER A 5 42.90 17.56 -48.35
N ASN A 6 43.77 16.89 -47.60
CA ASN A 6 43.78 15.47 -47.26
C ASN A 6 42.48 15.00 -46.58
N SER A 7 41.97 13.85 -47.00
CA SER A 7 41.13 12.99 -46.16
C SER A 7 41.94 11.79 -45.67
N GLN A 8 42.49 11.90 -44.45
CA GLN A 8 42.94 10.75 -43.67
C GLN A 8 42.15 10.68 -42.37
N HIS A 9 41.79 9.44 -42.01
CA HIS A 9 41.10 8.95 -40.80
C HIS A 9 39.56 8.99 -40.77
N GLN A 10 38.93 7.81 -40.66
CA GLN A 10 38.30 7.33 -39.40
C GLN A 10 37.99 5.81 -39.47
N PRO A 11 38.93 4.90 -39.10
CA PRO A 11 38.66 3.47 -38.95
C PRO A 11 37.96 3.10 -37.62
N HIS A 12 37.88 4.01 -36.65
CA HIS A 12 37.43 3.71 -35.28
C HIS A 12 35.90 3.56 -35.12
N LEU A 13 35.10 4.14 -36.01
CA LEU A 13 33.63 4.07 -35.94
C LEU A 13 33.05 2.74 -36.46
N PHE A 14 33.74 2.07 -37.39
CA PHE A 14 33.34 0.75 -37.87
C PHE A 14 33.69 -0.36 -36.87
N ALA A 15 34.83 -0.23 -36.18
CA ALA A 15 35.26 -1.20 -35.16
C ALA A 15 34.32 -1.23 -33.94
N SER A 16 33.79 -0.08 -33.49
CA SER A 16 32.88 -0.02 -32.33
C SER A 16 31.51 -0.62 -32.63
N SER A 17 30.97 -0.40 -33.84
CA SER A 17 29.72 -1.02 -34.31
C SER A 17 29.85 -2.55 -34.41
N PHE A 18 30.99 -3.04 -34.90
CA PHE A 18 31.25 -4.48 -35.01
C PHE A 18 31.43 -5.15 -33.63
N TYR A 19 32.16 -4.50 -32.71
CA TYR A 19 32.30 -4.99 -31.33
C TYR A 19 30.96 -4.99 -30.57
N CYS A 20 30.14 -3.95 -30.70
CA CYS A 20 28.80 -3.92 -30.11
C CYS A 20 27.89 -5.03 -30.69
N ARG A 21 27.98 -5.30 -32.00
CA ARG A 21 27.24 -6.40 -32.64
C ARG A 21 27.74 -7.77 -32.20
N LEU A 22 29.05 -7.96 -32.02
CA LEU A 22 29.63 -9.19 -31.49
C LEU A 22 29.23 -9.40 -30.02
N ILE A 23 29.31 -8.37 -29.17
CA ILE A 23 28.84 -8.44 -27.78
C ILE A 23 27.35 -8.77 -27.73
N TYR A 24 26.53 -8.11 -28.55
CA TYR A 24 25.10 -8.41 -28.64
C TYR A 24 24.84 -9.83 -29.16
N TYR A 25 25.62 -10.32 -30.13
CA TYR A 25 25.51 -11.66 -30.68
C TYR A 25 25.95 -12.73 -29.67
N PHE A 26 27.08 -12.55 -28.97
CA PHE A 26 27.55 -13.48 -27.94
C PHE A 26 26.68 -13.44 -26.68
N TYR A 27 26.18 -12.27 -26.29
CA TYR A 27 25.20 -12.14 -25.21
C TYR A 27 23.87 -12.78 -25.61
N GLY A 28 23.39 -12.53 -26.83
CA GLY A 28 22.19 -13.15 -27.41
C GLY A 28 22.32 -14.66 -27.57
N ALA A 29 23.48 -15.16 -27.99
CA ALA A 29 23.78 -16.59 -28.09
C ALA A 29 23.92 -17.25 -26.71
N GLY A 30 24.49 -16.56 -25.72
CA GLY A 30 24.55 -17.02 -24.32
C GLY A 30 23.17 -17.08 -23.67
N VAL A 31 22.30 -16.10 -23.95
CA VAL A 31 20.88 -16.11 -23.56
C VAL A 31 20.14 -17.23 -24.28
N ALA A 32 20.27 -17.37 -25.60
CA ALA A 32 19.63 -18.44 -26.38
C ALA A 32 20.06 -19.83 -25.90
N LYS A 33 21.34 -20.03 -25.59
CA LYS A 33 21.86 -21.31 -25.06
C LYS A 33 21.36 -21.61 -23.64
N LYS A 34 21.17 -20.58 -22.79
CA LYS A 34 20.51 -20.75 -21.48
C LYS A 34 19.01 -21.05 -21.64
N LEU A 35 18.30 -20.40 -22.57
CA LEU A 35 16.89 -20.67 -22.86
C LEU A 35 16.67 -22.09 -23.40
N ALA A 36 17.62 -22.61 -24.19
CA ALA A 36 17.57 -23.97 -24.74
C ALA A 36 17.76 -25.10 -23.70
N VAL A 37 18.29 -24.79 -22.51
CA VAL A 37 18.55 -25.77 -21.43
C VAL A 37 17.57 -25.62 -20.25
N ALA A 38 16.78 -24.55 -20.22
CA ALA A 38 15.85 -24.28 -19.13
C ALA A 38 14.64 -25.23 -19.19
N ALA A 39 14.31 -25.86 -18.06
CA ALA A 39 13.16 -26.75 -17.95
C ALA A 39 11.84 -25.96 -18.02
N GLN A 40 10.74 -26.62 -18.35
CA GLN A 40 9.41 -26.04 -18.14
C GLN A 40 8.99 -26.20 -16.68
N ALA A 41 8.32 -25.20 -16.12
CA ALA A 41 7.78 -25.30 -14.78
C ALA A 41 6.67 -26.37 -14.71
N PRO A 42 6.55 -27.13 -13.62
CA PRO A 42 5.51 -28.14 -13.47
C PRO A 42 4.10 -27.56 -13.64
N VAL A 43 3.24 -28.30 -14.35
CA VAL A 43 1.82 -27.97 -14.54
C VAL A 43 0.98 -28.92 -13.68
N PRO A 44 0.24 -28.43 -12.67
CA PRO A 44 -0.66 -29.28 -11.89
C PRO A 44 -1.71 -29.99 -12.75
N ALA A 45 -2.15 -31.17 -12.32
CA ALA A 45 -3.28 -31.85 -12.95
C ALA A 45 -4.61 -31.09 -12.72
N GLY A 46 -5.62 -31.34 -13.57
CA GLY A 46 -6.97 -30.80 -13.42
C GLY A 46 -7.30 -29.58 -14.29
N ALA A 47 -6.45 -29.24 -15.25
CA ALA A 47 -6.76 -28.21 -16.25
C ALA A 47 -7.87 -28.65 -17.21
N TRP A 48 -8.92 -27.83 -17.35
CA TRP A 48 -9.95 -28.04 -18.37
C TRP A 48 -9.61 -27.29 -19.67
N PRO A 49 -10.10 -27.75 -20.84
CA PRO A 49 -9.73 -27.17 -22.14
C PRO A 49 -9.87 -25.64 -22.24
N MET A 50 -11.00 -25.09 -21.77
CA MET A 50 -11.33 -23.66 -21.93
C MET A 50 -11.05 -22.81 -20.69
N ILE A 51 -11.32 -23.34 -19.49
CA ILE A 51 -11.21 -22.57 -18.23
C ILE A 51 -9.88 -22.82 -17.50
N GLY A 52 -9.09 -23.79 -17.94
CA GLY A 52 -7.83 -24.18 -17.30
C GLY A 52 -8.06 -24.65 -15.87
N HIS A 53 -7.31 -24.09 -14.92
CA HIS A 53 -7.34 -24.40 -13.50
C HIS A 53 -8.28 -23.48 -12.70
N LEU A 54 -9.14 -22.69 -13.37
CA LEU A 54 -10.02 -21.73 -12.67
C LEU A 54 -10.89 -22.42 -11.60
N ARG A 55 -11.33 -23.66 -11.84
CA ARG A 55 -12.07 -24.49 -10.87
C ARG A 55 -11.28 -24.78 -9.58
N LEU A 56 -9.96 -24.91 -9.66
CA LEU A 56 -9.11 -25.09 -8.47
C LEU A 56 -9.06 -23.80 -7.64
N LEU A 57 -9.14 -22.64 -8.30
CA LEU A 57 -9.08 -21.33 -7.67
C LEU A 57 -10.44 -20.82 -7.20
N SER A 58 -11.55 -21.36 -7.73
CA SER A 58 -12.93 -21.00 -7.35
C SER A 58 -13.52 -21.89 -6.26
N GLY A 59 -12.69 -22.62 -5.51
CA GLY A 59 -13.12 -23.50 -4.43
C GLY A 59 -13.47 -22.76 -3.13
N LYS A 60 -13.77 -23.52 -2.06
CA LYS A 60 -14.04 -22.96 -0.71
C LYS A 60 -12.83 -22.26 -0.08
N LYS A 61 -11.61 -22.64 -0.48
CA LYS A 61 -10.37 -22.03 0.02
C LYS A 61 -10.00 -20.81 -0.83
N PRO A 62 -9.46 -19.75 -0.22
CA PRO A 62 -8.96 -18.60 -0.96
C PRO A 62 -7.88 -18.98 -1.98
N PRO A 63 -7.78 -18.29 -3.14
CA PRO A 63 -6.84 -18.64 -4.20
C PRO A 63 -5.38 -18.76 -3.75
N TYR A 64 -4.90 -17.89 -2.86
CA TYR A 64 -3.53 -17.93 -2.36
C TYR A 64 -3.23 -19.18 -1.51
N VAL A 65 -4.23 -19.77 -0.84
CA VAL A 65 -4.06 -21.03 -0.08
C VAL A 65 -3.88 -22.18 -1.05
N THR A 66 -4.72 -22.23 -2.08
CA THR A 66 -4.63 -23.23 -3.14
C THR A 66 -3.29 -23.15 -3.87
N LEU A 67 -2.89 -21.94 -4.30
CA LEU A 67 -1.59 -21.71 -4.93
C LEU A 67 -0.42 -22.08 -4.01
N GLY A 68 -0.53 -21.77 -2.72
CA GLY A 68 0.44 -22.19 -1.72
C GLY A 68 0.58 -23.71 -1.66
N SER A 69 -0.53 -24.43 -1.53
CA SER A 69 -0.55 -25.89 -1.46
C SER A 69 0.02 -26.54 -2.73
N LEU A 70 -0.24 -25.96 -3.90
CA LEU A 70 0.36 -26.41 -5.16
C LEU A 70 1.88 -26.20 -5.16
N ALA A 71 2.35 -25.07 -4.66
CA ALA A 71 3.79 -24.81 -4.56
C ALA A 71 4.48 -25.76 -3.54
N ASP A 72 3.80 -26.22 -2.49
CA ASP A 72 4.35 -27.25 -1.59
C ASP A 72 4.53 -28.59 -2.31
N LYS A 73 3.59 -28.92 -3.21
CA LYS A 73 3.59 -30.21 -3.92
C LYS A 73 4.55 -30.25 -5.12
N TYR A 74 4.61 -29.16 -5.89
CA TYR A 74 5.31 -29.13 -7.19
C TYR A 74 6.59 -28.29 -7.17
N GLY A 75 6.87 -27.60 -6.05
CA GLY A 75 8.02 -26.73 -5.91
C GLY A 75 7.68 -25.23 -6.06
N PRO A 76 8.69 -24.35 -5.89
CA PRO A 76 8.50 -22.91 -5.71
C PRO A 76 7.97 -22.17 -6.94
N ALA A 77 8.00 -22.79 -8.14
CA ALA A 77 7.45 -22.24 -9.37
C ALA A 77 6.57 -23.29 -10.06
N ILE A 78 5.34 -22.90 -10.40
CA ILE A 78 4.35 -23.73 -11.10
C ILE A 78 3.72 -22.95 -12.23
N THR A 79 3.29 -23.65 -13.29
CA THR A 79 2.50 -23.05 -14.36
C THR A 79 1.05 -23.47 -14.24
N ILE A 80 0.15 -22.47 -14.21
CA ILE A 80 -1.30 -22.67 -14.23
C ILE A 80 -1.92 -21.97 -15.44
N ARG A 81 -2.86 -22.65 -16.08
CA ARG A 81 -3.73 -22.09 -17.13
C ARG A 81 -4.94 -21.41 -16.48
N ILE A 82 -5.23 -20.15 -16.82
CA ILE A 82 -6.42 -19.41 -16.35
C ILE A 82 -7.17 -18.89 -17.58
N GLY A 83 -8.27 -19.56 -17.95
CA GLY A 83 -9.13 -19.16 -19.07
C GLY A 83 -8.42 -19.13 -20.45
N LEU A 84 -9.12 -18.54 -21.43
CA LEU A 84 -8.62 -18.17 -22.75
C LEU A 84 -8.53 -16.65 -22.77
N LYS A 85 -7.32 -16.08 -22.85
CA LYS A 85 -7.15 -14.63 -22.68
C LYS A 85 -7.82 -13.83 -23.81
N GLN A 86 -8.86 -13.09 -23.47
CA GLN A 86 -9.09 -11.72 -23.94
C GLN A 86 -9.60 -10.88 -22.77
N ALA A 87 -9.01 -9.70 -22.57
CA ALA A 87 -9.41 -8.75 -21.53
C ALA A 87 -9.45 -7.36 -22.15
N LEU A 88 -10.63 -6.73 -22.15
CA LEU A 88 -10.83 -5.34 -22.54
C LEU A 88 -10.89 -4.50 -21.27
N ALA A 89 -10.01 -3.51 -21.14
CA ALA A 89 -10.05 -2.54 -20.05
C ALA A 89 -10.59 -1.21 -20.58
N CYS A 90 -11.67 -0.71 -19.98
CA CYS A 90 -12.31 0.57 -20.36
C CYS A 90 -11.49 1.79 -19.89
N GLY A 91 -11.59 2.89 -20.64
CA GLY A 91 -10.62 3.98 -20.68
C GLY A 91 -10.33 4.73 -19.37
N GLU A 92 -11.33 4.94 -18.51
CA GLU A 92 -11.15 5.70 -17.26
C GLU A 92 -10.23 4.97 -16.27
N LEU A 93 -10.38 3.65 -16.13
CA LEU A 93 -9.54 2.87 -15.21
C LEU A 93 -8.07 2.83 -15.67
N LEU A 94 -7.83 2.93 -16.98
CA LEU A 94 -6.49 3.05 -17.56
C LEU A 94 -5.90 4.47 -17.46
N SER A 95 -6.71 5.47 -17.10
CA SER A 95 -6.22 6.82 -16.79
C SER A 95 -5.60 6.89 -15.39
N MET A 96 -6.08 6.07 -14.45
CA MET A 96 -5.50 5.93 -13.11
C MET A 96 -4.05 5.43 -13.21
N PHE A 97 -3.10 6.15 -12.62
CA PHE A 97 -1.67 5.80 -12.70
C PHE A 97 -1.36 4.39 -12.15
N GLY A 98 -2.19 3.87 -11.23
CA GLY A 98 -2.02 2.53 -10.65
C GLY A 98 -2.20 1.40 -11.69
N PHE A 99 -3.13 1.60 -12.64
CA PHE A 99 -3.52 0.60 -13.65
C PHE A 99 -3.09 0.98 -15.07
N ALA A 100 -2.66 2.22 -15.31
CA ALA A 100 -2.14 2.66 -16.59
C ALA A 100 -0.99 1.75 -17.07
N PRO A 101 -0.94 1.35 -18.36
CA PRO A 101 0.16 0.54 -18.88
C PRO A 101 1.51 1.22 -18.72
N TYR A 102 2.58 0.42 -18.57
CA TYR A 102 3.92 0.98 -18.47
C TYR A 102 4.28 1.70 -19.79
N GLY A 103 4.72 2.95 -19.70
CA GLY A 103 5.02 3.78 -20.86
C GLY A 103 5.41 5.21 -20.44
N PRO A 104 5.62 6.13 -21.39
CA PRO A 104 5.94 7.54 -21.09
C PRO A 104 4.93 8.21 -20.16
N TYR A 105 3.63 8.01 -20.40
CA TYR A 105 2.54 8.50 -19.57
C TYR A 105 2.66 8.05 -18.11
N TRP A 106 2.71 6.73 -17.89
CA TRP A 106 2.83 6.15 -16.55
C TRP A 106 4.11 6.62 -15.86
N ARG A 107 5.25 6.70 -16.57
CA ARG A 107 6.53 7.17 -15.98
C ARG A 107 6.44 8.62 -15.51
N LYS A 108 5.84 9.51 -16.31
CA LYS A 108 5.68 10.93 -15.97
C LYS A 108 4.72 11.11 -14.79
N LEU A 109 3.54 10.48 -14.82
CA LEU A 109 2.62 10.49 -13.66
C LEU A 109 3.24 9.90 -12.40
N ARG A 110 3.90 8.74 -12.51
CA ARG A 110 4.57 8.09 -11.37
C ARG A 110 5.63 9.00 -10.75
N LYS A 111 6.38 9.75 -11.56
CA LYS A 111 7.38 10.71 -11.07
C LYS A 111 6.74 11.84 -10.27
N VAL A 112 5.63 12.39 -10.76
CA VAL A 112 4.86 13.46 -10.08
C VAL A 112 4.32 12.95 -8.74
N VAL A 113 3.62 11.81 -8.74
CA VAL A 113 3.02 11.26 -7.52
C VAL A 113 4.09 10.86 -6.50
N ASN A 114 5.23 10.29 -6.94
CA ASN A 114 6.37 10.03 -6.07
C ASN A 114 6.93 11.30 -5.41
N HIS A 115 6.94 12.43 -6.13
CA HIS A 115 7.43 13.69 -5.60
C HIS A 115 6.49 14.23 -4.52
N GLU A 116 5.18 14.26 -4.78
CA GLU A 116 4.18 14.73 -3.81
C GLU A 116 4.06 13.82 -2.58
N LEU A 117 4.37 12.54 -2.71
CA LEU A 117 4.43 11.60 -1.58
C LEU A 117 5.84 11.44 -0.98
N SER A 118 6.79 12.29 -1.37
CA SER A 118 8.13 12.27 -0.79
C SER A 118 8.11 12.76 0.66
N PHE A 119 9.06 12.29 1.46
CA PHE A 119 9.15 12.64 2.88
C PHE A 119 9.09 14.16 3.13
N SER A 120 9.86 14.95 2.36
CA SER A 120 9.89 16.42 2.50
C SER A 120 8.54 17.08 2.19
N LYS A 121 7.75 16.54 1.25
CA LYS A 121 6.41 17.04 0.94
C LYS A 121 5.40 16.65 2.02
N LEU A 122 5.48 15.40 2.48
CA LEU A 122 4.61 14.89 3.54
C LEU A 122 4.78 15.67 4.85
N GLN A 123 5.98 16.15 5.17
CA GLN A 123 6.18 16.99 6.36
C GLN A 123 5.36 18.28 6.36
N LEU A 124 5.08 18.86 5.18
CA LEU A 124 4.29 20.10 5.07
C LEU A 124 2.83 19.86 5.49
N VAL A 125 2.28 18.72 5.06
CA VAL A 125 0.89 18.31 5.29
C VAL A 125 0.72 17.42 6.54
N GLN A 126 1.75 17.27 7.36
CA GLN A 126 1.74 16.38 8.53
C GLN A 126 0.66 16.73 9.55
N HIS A 127 0.41 18.03 9.71
CA HIS A 127 -0.60 18.55 10.62
C HIS A 127 -2.02 18.04 10.29
N ILE A 128 -2.27 17.62 9.04
CA ILE A 128 -3.58 17.11 8.61
C ILE A 128 -3.92 15.81 9.34
N TRP A 129 -3.05 14.79 9.27
CA TRP A 129 -3.35 13.53 9.94
C TRP A 129 -3.16 13.63 11.45
N ASP A 130 -2.28 14.49 11.93
CA ASP A 130 -2.17 14.78 13.34
C ASP A 130 -3.51 15.29 13.91
N SER A 131 -4.09 16.30 13.27
CA SER A 131 -5.39 16.89 13.66
C SER A 131 -6.53 15.88 13.53
N GLU A 132 -6.61 15.13 12.42
CA GLU A 132 -7.70 14.16 12.22
C GLU A 132 -7.64 12.97 13.19
N ILE A 133 -6.43 12.49 13.53
CA ILE A 133 -6.26 11.45 14.55
C ILE A 133 -6.68 11.99 15.92
N ASN A 134 -6.21 13.19 16.29
CA ASN A 134 -6.57 13.80 17.58
C ASN A 134 -8.09 14.00 17.69
N LYS A 135 -8.72 14.56 16.66
CA LYS A 135 -10.18 14.70 16.58
C LYS A 135 -10.89 13.36 16.72
N SER A 136 -10.42 12.32 16.04
CA SER A 136 -11.06 10.99 16.10
C SER A 136 -10.91 10.34 17.47
N ILE A 137 -9.82 10.58 18.19
CA ILE A 137 -9.63 10.14 19.60
C ILE A 137 -10.53 10.92 20.54
N LYS A 138 -10.66 12.24 20.34
CA LYS A 138 -11.60 13.09 21.10
C LYS A 138 -13.05 12.61 20.94
N GLU A 139 -13.47 12.27 19.73
CA GLU A 139 -14.81 11.72 19.46
C GLU A 139 -15.06 10.41 20.25
N LEU A 140 -14.05 9.54 20.39
CA LEU A 140 -14.16 8.33 21.23
C LEU A 140 -14.37 8.68 22.71
N HIS A 141 -13.63 9.66 23.22
CA HIS A 141 -13.78 10.13 24.59
C HIS A 141 -15.15 10.77 24.85
N GLU A 142 -15.65 11.58 23.91
CA GLU A 142 -16.99 12.16 23.99
C GLU A 142 -18.09 11.10 23.99
N LEU A 143 -17.95 10.05 23.15
CA LEU A 143 -18.86 8.90 23.18
C LEU A 143 -18.87 8.21 24.54
N TYR A 144 -17.70 8.06 25.17
CA TYR A 144 -17.59 7.51 26.51
C TYR A 144 -18.27 8.37 27.58
N LEU A 145 -18.01 9.68 27.59
CA LEU A 145 -18.65 10.59 28.53
C LEU A 145 -20.18 10.62 28.37
N ASN A 146 -20.67 10.57 27.12
CA ASN A 146 -22.10 10.56 26.84
C ASN A 146 -22.78 9.25 27.26
N SER A 147 -22.11 8.12 27.10
CA SER A 147 -22.60 6.82 27.59
C SER A 147 -22.78 6.84 29.11
N ARG A 148 -21.80 7.39 29.84
CA ARG A 148 -21.84 7.48 31.31
C ARG A 148 -22.91 8.44 31.85
N LYS A 149 -23.21 9.54 31.15
CA LYS A 149 -24.26 10.50 31.54
C LYS A 149 -25.68 9.93 31.45
N ASN A 150 -25.91 8.95 30.57
CA ASN A 150 -27.24 8.46 30.23
C ASN A 150 -27.71 7.26 31.08
N LYS A 151 -26.92 6.77 32.05
CA LYS A 151 -27.28 5.62 32.91
C LYS A 151 -26.90 5.83 34.38
N SER A 152 -27.75 5.36 35.30
CA SER A 152 -27.54 5.41 36.75
C SER A 152 -26.31 4.60 37.20
N GLU A 153 -25.65 5.06 38.27
CA GLU A 153 -24.32 4.71 38.82
C GLU A 153 -23.93 3.23 39.03
N ALA A 154 -24.75 2.23 38.64
CA ALA A 154 -24.53 0.82 38.99
C ALA A 154 -24.19 -0.13 37.81
N ASP A 155 -24.11 0.35 36.57
CA ASP A 155 -23.77 -0.46 35.38
C ASP A 155 -22.40 0.00 34.85
N ASP A 156 -21.43 -0.91 34.80
CA ASP A 156 -20.06 -0.66 34.29
C ASP A 156 -20.20 -0.16 32.85
N SER A 157 -19.92 1.13 32.61
CA SER A 157 -20.34 1.82 31.38
C SER A 157 -19.47 1.39 30.20
N GLU A 158 -19.85 0.30 29.53
CA GLU A 158 -19.12 -0.24 28.39
C GLU A 158 -19.59 0.44 27.08
N VAL A 159 -18.67 1.14 26.40
CA VAL A 159 -18.92 1.75 25.09
C VAL A 159 -18.48 0.78 24.01
N LEU A 160 -19.43 0.14 23.36
CA LEU A 160 -19.16 -0.74 22.22
C LEU A 160 -18.94 0.10 20.94
N VAL A 161 -17.79 -0.05 20.31
CA VAL A 161 -17.40 0.67 19.09
C VAL A 161 -17.03 -0.33 17.99
N ASP A 162 -17.63 -0.15 16.81
CA ASP A 162 -17.16 -0.79 15.57
C ASP A 162 -15.88 -0.10 15.10
N MET A 163 -14.75 -0.72 15.42
CA MET A 163 -13.43 -0.18 15.11
C MET A 163 -13.17 -0.13 13.61
N LYS A 164 -13.74 -1.04 12.82
CA LYS A 164 -13.55 -1.02 11.36
C LYS A 164 -14.18 0.24 10.76
N ARG A 165 -15.38 0.59 11.22
CA ARG A 165 -16.06 1.83 10.81
C ARG A 165 -15.30 3.07 11.30
N TRP A 166 -14.81 3.06 12.53
CA TRP A 166 -14.00 4.16 13.07
C TRP A 166 -12.71 4.36 12.26
N PHE A 167 -11.94 3.29 12.00
CA PHE A 167 -10.74 3.36 11.15
C PHE A 167 -11.07 3.86 9.74
N ALA A 168 -12.18 3.42 9.15
CA ALA A 168 -12.58 3.85 7.81
C ALA A 168 -12.90 5.35 7.74
N ASN A 169 -13.58 5.90 8.74
CA ASN A 169 -13.87 7.32 8.81
C ASN A 169 -12.58 8.14 9.00
N LEU A 170 -11.74 7.76 9.97
CA LEU A 170 -10.45 8.41 10.23
C LEU A 170 -9.58 8.42 8.96
N SER A 171 -9.38 7.24 8.38
CA SER A 171 -8.54 7.03 7.20
C SER A 171 -9.05 7.82 6.00
N LEU A 172 -10.36 7.79 5.73
CA LEU A 172 -10.95 8.51 4.61
C LEU A 172 -10.81 10.02 4.78
N ASN A 173 -11.05 10.56 5.98
CA ASN A 173 -10.90 11.98 6.27
C ASN A 173 -9.45 12.45 6.06
N ILE A 174 -8.47 11.69 6.54
CA ILE A 174 -7.05 11.99 6.34
C ILE A 174 -6.75 12.07 4.85
N TYR A 175 -7.03 11.01 4.08
CA TYR A 175 -6.61 10.96 2.69
C TYR A 175 -7.39 11.92 1.79
N VAL A 176 -8.66 12.19 2.07
CA VAL A 176 -9.40 13.26 1.39
C VAL A 176 -8.71 14.60 1.66
N LYS A 177 -8.42 14.93 2.92
CA LYS A 177 -7.79 16.21 3.24
C LYS A 177 -6.38 16.37 2.68
N THR A 178 -5.60 15.30 2.66
CA THR A 178 -4.26 15.31 2.04
C THR A 178 -4.31 15.44 0.52
N VAL A 179 -5.32 14.86 -0.15
CA VAL A 179 -5.35 14.78 -1.62
C VAL A 179 -6.11 15.95 -2.26
N VAL A 180 -7.17 16.46 -1.62
CA VAL A 180 -8.07 17.48 -2.19
C VAL A 180 -8.30 18.68 -1.25
N GLY A 181 -7.42 18.85 -0.26
CA GLY A 181 -7.47 19.96 0.69
C GLY A 181 -8.61 19.83 1.71
N ASN A 182 -8.91 20.91 2.44
CA ASN A 182 -9.86 20.93 3.56
C ASN A 182 -11.34 20.74 3.12
N LYS A 183 -11.66 19.55 2.63
CA LYS A 183 -12.97 19.12 2.15
C LYS A 183 -13.53 18.06 3.08
N SER A 184 -14.83 18.15 3.34
CA SER A 184 -15.53 17.18 4.16
C SER A 184 -16.16 16.11 3.28
N VAL A 185 -16.07 14.85 3.74
CA VAL A 185 -16.82 13.74 3.16
C VAL A 185 -18.30 13.89 3.51
N ILE A 186 -19.15 13.75 2.51
CA ILE A 186 -20.61 13.79 2.70
C ILE A 186 -21.11 12.34 2.71
N ASN A 187 -21.53 11.87 3.88
CA ASN A 187 -22.08 10.52 4.04
C ASN A 187 -23.24 10.25 3.07
N GLY A 188 -23.21 9.08 2.44
CA GLY A 188 -24.25 8.64 1.50
C GLY A 188 -24.08 9.14 0.05
N LYS A 189 -23.10 10.00 -0.23
CA LYS A 189 -22.74 10.36 -1.62
C LYS A 189 -21.63 9.46 -2.16
N ALA A 190 -21.71 9.14 -3.45
CA ALA A 190 -20.65 8.41 -4.14
C ALA A 190 -19.37 9.27 -4.18
N LEU A 191 -18.22 8.68 -3.83
CA LEU A 191 -16.94 9.38 -3.79
C LEU A 191 -16.53 9.93 -5.17
N ASP A 192 -16.90 9.26 -6.26
CA ASP A 192 -16.67 9.77 -7.62
C ASP A 192 -17.37 11.11 -7.86
N ALA A 193 -18.66 11.21 -7.48
CA ALA A 193 -19.41 12.46 -7.59
C ALA A 193 -18.84 13.57 -6.68
N MET A 194 -18.32 13.21 -5.51
CA MET A 194 -17.63 14.17 -4.63
C MET A 194 -16.31 14.66 -5.25
N THR A 195 -15.53 13.76 -5.84
CA THR A 195 -14.25 14.11 -6.47
C THR A 195 -14.45 15.02 -7.68
N GLU A 196 -15.50 14.79 -8.48
CA GLU A 196 -15.89 15.70 -9.55
C GLU A 196 -16.23 17.10 -9.01
N LYS A 197 -17.06 17.18 -7.95
CA LYS A 197 -17.40 18.45 -7.30
C LYS A 197 -16.15 19.20 -6.82
N TRP A 198 -15.23 18.50 -6.15
CA TRP A 198 -13.99 19.09 -5.66
C TRP A 198 -13.11 19.58 -6.81
N LEU A 199 -13.01 18.84 -7.91
CA LEU A 199 -12.27 19.28 -9.09
C LEU A 199 -12.81 20.60 -9.65
N GLN A 200 -14.13 20.74 -9.77
CA GLN A 200 -14.75 21.98 -10.24
C GLN A 200 -14.54 23.15 -9.26
N GLU A 201 -14.54 22.89 -7.95
CA GLU A 201 -14.22 23.90 -6.93
C GLU A 201 -12.77 24.41 -7.07
N HIS A 202 -11.79 23.52 -7.23
CA HIS A 202 -10.39 23.93 -7.42
C HIS A 202 -10.17 24.71 -8.73
N LYS A 203 -10.86 24.33 -9.81
CA LYS A 203 -10.82 25.10 -11.07
C LYS A 203 -11.38 26.51 -10.92
N THR A 204 -12.44 26.66 -10.13
CA THR A 204 -13.05 27.97 -9.88
C THR A 204 -12.12 28.82 -9.03
N LYS A 205 -11.51 28.22 -8.01
CA LYS A 205 -10.49 28.84 -7.16
C LYS A 205 -9.27 29.32 -7.95
N ASN A 206 -8.76 28.52 -8.89
CA ASN A 206 -7.60 28.90 -9.73
C ASN A 206 -7.88 30.02 -10.73
N LYS A 207 -9.16 30.32 -11.04
CA LYS A 207 -9.53 31.48 -11.86
C LYS A 207 -9.60 32.77 -11.07
N SER A 208 -9.83 32.69 -9.75
CA SER A 208 -9.66 33.81 -8.83
C SER A 208 -8.18 33.97 -8.46
N SER A 209 -7.71 35.19 -8.25
CA SER A 209 -6.30 35.46 -7.88
C SER A 209 -5.86 34.59 -6.69
N PRO A 210 -4.60 34.09 -6.65
CA PRO A 210 -4.11 33.27 -5.55
C PRO A 210 -4.29 34.00 -4.22
N ILE A 211 -4.95 33.36 -3.26
CA ILE A 211 -5.06 33.88 -1.89
C ILE A 211 -3.71 33.60 -1.21
N PRO A 212 -2.99 34.61 -0.70
CA PRO A 212 -1.75 34.38 0.03
C PRO A 212 -2.01 33.50 1.27
N GLY A 213 -1.29 32.38 1.38
CA GLY A 213 -1.40 31.45 2.52
C GLY A 213 -2.25 30.21 2.29
N ASP A 214 -2.80 30.02 1.08
CA ASP A 214 -3.52 28.79 0.74
C ASP A 214 -2.53 27.63 0.49
N GLU A 215 -2.70 26.54 1.22
CA GLU A 215 -1.85 25.36 1.10
C GLU A 215 -2.19 24.61 -0.20
N GLN A 216 -1.16 24.33 -1.02
CA GLN A 216 -1.34 23.62 -2.28
C GLN A 216 -1.51 22.11 -2.02
N ASP A 217 -2.65 21.54 -2.41
CA ASP A 217 -2.89 20.10 -2.31
C ASP A 217 -2.48 19.32 -3.57
N PHE A 218 -2.59 17.99 -3.50
CA PHE A 218 -2.24 17.11 -4.62
C PHE A 218 -3.07 17.39 -5.88
N MET A 219 -4.35 17.72 -5.75
CA MET A 219 -5.22 18.03 -6.88
C MET A 219 -4.77 19.31 -7.58
N ASP A 220 -4.40 20.35 -6.82
CA ASP A 220 -3.80 21.57 -7.34
C ASP A 220 -2.49 21.30 -8.10
N VAL A 221 -1.61 20.46 -7.54
CA VAL A 221 -0.36 20.06 -8.21
C VAL A 221 -0.65 19.34 -9.53
N MET A 222 -1.56 18.36 -9.52
CA MET A 222 -1.93 17.62 -10.72
C MET A 222 -2.48 18.53 -11.82
N MET A 223 -3.37 19.45 -11.48
CA MET A 223 -3.88 20.44 -12.44
C MET A 223 -2.78 21.34 -12.96
N SER A 224 -1.90 21.87 -12.09
CA SER A 224 -0.82 22.77 -12.52
C SER A 224 0.14 22.10 -13.51
N ILE A 225 0.44 20.82 -13.33
CA ILE A 225 1.34 20.06 -14.20
C ILE A 225 0.68 19.72 -15.53
N LEU A 226 -0.62 19.43 -15.53
CA LEU A 226 -1.38 19.13 -16.74
C LEU A 226 -1.62 20.40 -17.56
N LEU A 227 -1.99 21.51 -16.91
CA LEU A 227 -2.23 22.81 -17.54
C LEU A 227 -0.94 23.50 -17.99
N GLY A 228 0.14 23.44 -17.20
CA GLY A 228 1.44 24.07 -17.49
C GLY A 228 2.25 23.37 -18.59
N ASN A 229 1.86 22.18 -19.03
CA ASN A 229 2.48 21.49 -20.18
C ASN A 229 1.97 21.97 -21.54
N LYS A 230 1.18 23.04 -21.61
CA LYS A 230 0.74 23.61 -22.90
C LYS A 230 1.88 24.27 -23.68
N ASP A 231 2.91 24.77 -23.01
CA ASP A 231 3.87 25.68 -23.65
C ASP A 231 5.24 25.05 -23.98
N ASN A 232 5.58 23.86 -23.46
CA ASN A 232 6.83 23.18 -23.85
C ASN A 232 6.70 21.64 -23.82
N THR A 233 6.63 21.04 -25.01
CA THR A 233 6.85 19.60 -25.31
C THR A 233 5.87 18.58 -24.69
N GLY A 234 4.72 18.41 -25.35
CA GLY A 234 3.95 17.15 -25.34
C GLY A 234 2.86 17.06 -24.29
N LYS A 235 1.60 17.11 -24.76
CA LYS A 235 0.40 16.76 -23.98
C LYS A 235 0.65 15.48 -23.16
N LEU A 236 0.44 15.57 -21.84
CA LEU A 236 0.51 14.40 -20.96
C LEU A 236 -0.72 13.50 -21.17
N SER A 237 -1.84 14.09 -21.57
CA SER A 237 -3.06 13.39 -21.95
C SER A 237 -2.82 12.50 -23.17
N LYS A 238 -3.28 11.25 -23.10
CA LYS A 238 -3.51 10.44 -24.30
C LYS A 238 -4.39 11.27 -25.25
N PRO A 239 -4.32 11.09 -26.58
CA PRO A 239 -5.24 11.77 -27.51
C PRO A 239 -6.74 11.58 -27.22
N TYR A 240 -7.12 10.69 -26.28
CA TYR A 240 -8.50 10.33 -25.94
C TYR A 240 -8.87 10.51 -24.45
N VAL A 241 -7.99 11.03 -23.58
CA VAL A 241 -8.32 11.25 -22.15
C VAL A 241 -7.98 12.68 -21.79
N ASP A 242 -8.95 13.45 -21.34
CA ASP A 242 -8.77 14.83 -20.94
C ASP A 242 -8.08 14.95 -19.56
N ASP A 243 -7.55 16.14 -19.29
CA ASP A 243 -6.75 16.42 -18.09
C ASP A 243 -7.60 16.35 -16.79
N ASP A 244 -8.91 16.59 -16.89
CA ASP A 244 -9.83 16.50 -15.74
C ASP A 244 -10.01 15.05 -15.32
N THR A 245 -10.24 14.18 -16.29
CA THR A 245 -10.33 12.74 -16.07
C THR A 245 -9.06 12.20 -15.43
N VAL A 246 -7.87 12.63 -15.89
CA VAL A 246 -6.59 12.22 -15.29
C VAL A 246 -6.44 12.71 -13.86
N THR A 247 -6.80 13.97 -13.59
CA THR A 247 -6.73 14.56 -12.25
C THR A 247 -7.69 13.85 -11.30
N LYS A 248 -8.97 13.77 -11.67
CA LYS A 248 -10.02 13.10 -10.89
C LYS A 248 -9.65 11.66 -10.58
N SER A 249 -9.28 10.88 -11.60
CA SER A 249 -9.01 9.46 -11.43
C SER A 249 -7.73 9.20 -10.63
N SER A 250 -6.71 10.06 -10.73
CA SER A 250 -5.48 9.96 -9.94
C SER A 250 -5.72 10.29 -8.47
N SER A 251 -6.48 11.36 -8.19
CA SER A 251 -6.86 11.72 -6.82
C SER A 251 -7.72 10.62 -6.19
N LEU A 252 -8.73 10.13 -6.91
CA LEU A 252 -9.57 9.03 -6.45
C LEU A 252 -8.77 7.74 -6.20
N ALA A 253 -7.80 7.44 -7.07
CA ALA A 253 -6.91 6.28 -6.91
C ALA A 253 -6.08 6.34 -5.63
N LEU A 254 -5.55 7.53 -5.29
CA LEU A 254 -4.78 7.72 -4.05
C LEU A 254 -5.67 7.56 -2.81
N ILE A 255 -6.84 8.20 -2.80
CA ILE A 255 -7.77 8.15 -1.66
C ILE A 255 -8.23 6.71 -1.42
N LEU A 256 -8.75 6.02 -2.44
CA LEU A 256 -9.27 4.66 -2.28
C LEU A 256 -8.17 3.65 -1.97
N GLY A 257 -7.03 3.76 -2.67
CA GLY A 257 -5.91 2.83 -2.49
C GLY A 257 -5.27 2.93 -1.10
N ALA A 258 -5.15 4.15 -0.56
CA ALA A 258 -4.63 4.37 0.77
C ALA A 258 -5.64 3.99 1.86
N ASN A 259 -6.93 4.28 1.64
CA ASN A 259 -7.96 4.07 2.64
C ASN A 259 -8.09 2.61 3.07
N ASP A 260 -8.36 1.72 2.12
CA ASP A 260 -8.62 0.31 2.43
C ASP A 260 -7.40 -0.37 3.05
N ALA A 261 -6.20 0.03 2.64
CA ALA A 261 -4.94 -0.49 3.17
C ALA A 261 -4.75 -0.08 4.65
N THR A 262 -4.96 1.19 4.99
CA THR A 262 -4.81 1.72 6.35
C THR A 262 -5.84 1.11 7.31
N VAL A 263 -7.10 1.03 6.90
CA VAL A 263 -8.16 0.37 7.68
C VAL A 263 -7.81 -1.09 7.98
N THR A 264 -7.36 -1.81 6.95
CA THR A 264 -6.98 -3.22 7.08
C THR A 264 -5.81 -3.38 8.04
N ASN A 265 -4.77 -2.56 7.90
CA ASN A 265 -3.56 -2.66 8.71
C ASN A 265 -3.84 -2.36 10.20
N LEU A 266 -4.59 -1.30 10.50
CA LEU A 266 -4.98 -0.95 11.87
C LEU A 266 -5.87 -2.04 12.50
N ALA A 267 -6.85 -2.57 11.75
CA ALA A 267 -7.73 -3.62 12.23
C ALA A 267 -6.96 -4.92 12.57
N TRP A 268 -5.98 -5.31 11.74
CA TRP A 268 -5.14 -6.47 12.03
C TRP A 268 -4.17 -6.23 13.19
N ALA A 269 -3.52 -5.07 13.25
CA ALA A 269 -2.62 -4.73 14.34
C ALA A 269 -3.33 -4.81 15.69
N VAL A 270 -4.51 -4.18 15.80
CA VAL A 270 -5.32 -4.24 17.03
C VAL A 270 -5.81 -5.66 17.33
N SER A 271 -6.22 -6.43 16.31
CA SER A 271 -6.63 -7.83 16.51
C SER A 271 -5.47 -8.70 17.02
N LEU A 272 -4.26 -8.52 16.48
CA LEU A 272 -3.06 -9.24 16.88
C LEU A 272 -2.66 -8.92 18.32
N LEU A 273 -2.68 -7.64 18.68
CA LEU A 273 -2.36 -7.18 20.04
C LEU A 273 -3.39 -7.70 21.05
N LEU A 274 -4.68 -7.68 20.72
CA LEU A 274 -5.72 -8.16 21.65
C LEU A 274 -5.76 -9.68 21.81
N ASN A 275 -5.31 -10.43 20.81
CA ASN A 275 -5.10 -11.88 20.93
C ASN A 275 -3.80 -12.24 21.67
N ASP A 276 -2.92 -11.26 21.93
CA ASP A 276 -1.69 -11.43 22.71
C ASP A 276 -1.51 -10.28 23.72
N GLN A 277 -2.16 -10.44 24.87
CA GLN A 277 -2.18 -9.45 25.95
C GLN A 277 -0.77 -9.11 26.48
N SER A 278 0.18 -10.05 26.42
CA SER A 278 1.57 -9.78 26.81
C SER A 278 2.21 -8.78 25.86
N LYS A 279 1.95 -8.89 24.55
CA LYS A 279 2.48 -7.96 23.55
C LYS A 279 1.79 -6.62 23.58
N LEU A 280 0.48 -6.58 23.83
CA LEU A 280 -0.24 -5.33 24.08
C LEU A 280 0.34 -4.61 25.30
N LYS A 281 0.53 -5.31 26.42
CA LYS A 281 1.10 -4.72 27.63
C LYS A 281 2.51 -4.18 27.39
N LYS A 282 3.37 -4.93 26.71
CA LYS A 282 4.71 -4.47 26.33
C LYS A 282 4.69 -3.21 25.46
N PHE A 283 3.73 -3.08 24.55
CA PHE A 283 3.56 -1.87 23.75
C PHE A 283 3.07 -0.69 24.59
N GLN A 284 2.13 -0.93 25.50
CA GLN A 284 1.70 0.06 26.47
C GLN A 284 2.84 0.54 27.37
N ASP A 285 3.71 -0.37 27.82
CA ASP A 285 4.88 -0.04 28.65
C ASP A 285 5.91 0.80 27.86
N GLU A 286 6.10 0.54 26.56
CA GLU A 286 6.93 1.38 25.69
C GLU A 286 6.37 2.81 25.58
N LEU A 287 5.05 2.95 25.41
CA LEU A 287 4.40 4.25 25.35
C LEU A 287 4.51 5.00 26.69
N ASP A 288 4.25 4.32 27.80
CA ASP A 288 4.29 4.95 29.13
C ASP A 288 5.71 5.40 29.48
N SER A 289 6.72 4.61 29.14
CA SER A 289 8.12 4.90 29.48
C SER A 289 8.70 6.07 28.65
N ASN A 290 8.31 6.17 27.37
CA ASN A 290 8.85 7.20 26.48
C ASN A 290 8.02 8.49 26.45
N ILE A 291 6.71 8.40 26.69
CA ILE A 291 5.77 9.50 26.50
C ILE A 291 5.16 9.98 27.83
N GLY A 292 4.90 9.05 28.77
CA GLY A 292 4.19 9.33 30.01
C GLY A 292 2.68 9.51 29.83
N ASP A 293 2.04 10.16 30.80
CA ASP A 293 0.59 10.42 30.84
C ASP A 293 0.24 11.92 30.89
N GLU A 294 1.23 12.80 30.70
CA GLU A 294 1.06 14.26 30.73
C GLU A 294 0.79 14.89 29.35
N ARG A 295 0.93 14.12 28.27
CA ARG A 295 0.69 14.56 26.88
C ARG A 295 0.31 13.38 25.99
N GLN A 296 -0.26 13.65 24.82
CA GLN A 296 -0.44 12.61 23.79
C GLN A 296 0.85 12.34 22.99
N VAL A 297 0.91 11.17 22.36
CA VAL A 297 1.93 10.82 21.36
C VAL A 297 1.94 11.83 20.22
N GLN A 298 3.12 12.29 19.81
CA GLN A 298 3.34 13.16 18.66
C GLN A 298 4.08 12.41 17.54
N GLN A 299 3.97 12.91 16.32
CA GLN A 299 4.65 12.30 15.17
C GLN A 299 6.18 12.20 15.35
N SER A 300 6.79 13.15 16.07
CA SER A 300 8.23 13.17 16.35
C SER A 300 8.69 12.04 17.26
N ASP A 301 7.80 11.49 18.08
CA ASP A 301 8.11 10.42 19.03
C ASP A 301 8.23 9.04 18.35
N ILE A 302 7.59 8.86 17.18
CA ILE A 302 7.46 7.56 16.51
C ILE A 302 8.81 6.89 16.24
N LYS A 303 9.86 7.68 15.99
CA LYS A 303 11.23 7.16 15.76
C LYS A 303 11.81 6.48 17.00
N ASP A 304 11.37 6.89 18.18
CA ASP A 304 11.82 6.41 19.50
C ASP A 304 10.92 5.29 20.06
N LEU A 305 9.97 4.79 19.25
CA LEU A 305 9.09 3.66 19.55
C LEU A 305 9.44 2.44 18.67
N PRO A 306 10.57 1.75 18.93
CA PRO A 306 11.02 0.63 18.09
C PRO A 306 10.05 -0.57 18.11
N TYR A 307 9.35 -0.82 19.21
CA TYR A 307 8.40 -1.92 19.33
C TYR A 307 7.12 -1.65 18.54
N LEU A 308 6.61 -0.41 18.52
CA LEU A 308 5.59 0.01 17.55
C LEU A 308 6.01 -0.31 16.10
N GLN A 309 7.23 0.10 15.70
CA GLN A 309 7.71 -0.15 14.34
C GLN A 309 7.78 -1.66 14.03
N ALA A 310 8.22 -2.46 15.00
CA ALA A 310 8.25 -3.91 14.91
C ALA A 310 6.86 -4.54 14.79
N ILE A 311 5.88 -4.08 15.59
CA ILE A 311 4.46 -4.50 15.51
C ILE A 311 3.93 -4.27 14.10
N MET A 312 4.26 -3.12 13.52
CA MET A 312 3.76 -2.75 12.20
C MET A 312 4.38 -3.58 11.08
N LYS A 313 5.69 -3.85 11.14
CA LYS A 313 6.37 -4.78 10.22
C LYS A 313 5.78 -6.19 10.32
N GLU A 314 5.57 -6.69 11.54
CA GLU A 314 5.03 -8.03 11.76
C GLU A 314 3.56 -8.16 11.35
N THR A 315 2.76 -7.12 11.56
CA THR A 315 1.38 -7.04 11.07
C THR A 315 1.34 -7.12 9.54
N LEU A 316 2.21 -6.35 8.86
CA LEU A 316 2.32 -6.37 7.40
C LEU A 316 2.88 -7.70 6.87
N ARG A 317 3.73 -8.41 7.61
CA ARG A 317 4.17 -9.76 7.25
C ARG A 317 3.01 -10.75 7.32
N LEU A 318 2.20 -10.69 8.37
CA LEU A 318 1.12 -11.66 8.56
C LEU A 318 -0.12 -11.35 7.71
N TYR A 319 -0.52 -10.09 7.56
CA TYR A 319 -1.84 -9.73 7.02
C TYR A 319 -1.82 -8.67 5.91
N ALA A 320 -0.72 -8.52 5.17
CA ALA A 320 -0.73 -7.77 3.92
C ALA A 320 -1.53 -8.49 2.80
N ALA A 321 -1.61 -7.83 1.63
CA ALA A 321 -2.20 -8.43 0.43
C ALA A 321 -1.53 -9.78 0.13
N PRO A 322 -2.29 -10.89 0.04
CA PRO A 322 -1.72 -12.25 0.02
C PRO A 322 -1.18 -12.66 -1.35
N LEU A 323 -1.68 -12.03 -2.42
CA LEU A 323 -1.14 -12.14 -3.78
C LEU A 323 -0.77 -10.73 -4.27
N LEU A 324 0.42 -10.58 -4.82
CA LEU A 324 0.80 -9.33 -5.47
C LEU A 324 0.12 -9.18 -6.83
N PRO A 325 -0.14 -7.93 -7.30
CA PRO A 325 -0.71 -7.69 -8.62
C PRO A 325 0.09 -8.40 -9.73
N PRO A 326 -0.58 -9.14 -10.63
CA PRO A 326 0.11 -9.90 -11.66
C PRO A 326 1.03 -9.03 -12.52
N ARG A 327 2.16 -9.63 -12.93
CA ARG A 327 3.09 -9.05 -13.92
C ARG A 327 3.07 -9.89 -15.17
N GLU A 328 3.27 -9.27 -16.33
CA GLU A 328 3.37 -10.00 -17.60
C GLU A 328 4.81 -9.89 -18.12
N SER A 329 5.40 -11.01 -18.55
CA SER A 329 6.73 -11.03 -19.15
C SER A 329 6.71 -10.30 -20.50
N THR A 330 7.62 -9.34 -20.69
CA THR A 330 7.72 -8.56 -21.93
C THR A 330 8.55 -9.25 -23.01
N GLY A 331 9.20 -10.35 -22.67
CA GLY A 331 10.06 -11.15 -23.52
C GLY A 331 10.34 -12.48 -22.84
N ASP A 332 10.93 -13.41 -23.59
CA ASP A 332 11.33 -14.71 -23.05
C ASP A 332 12.40 -14.52 -21.97
N CYS A 333 12.25 -15.23 -20.85
CA CYS A 333 13.20 -15.16 -19.74
C CYS A 333 13.32 -16.48 -18.99
N ILE A 334 14.27 -16.53 -18.05
CA ILE A 334 14.47 -17.67 -17.15
C ILE A 334 14.21 -17.20 -15.73
N VAL A 335 13.33 -17.89 -15.02
CA VAL A 335 12.99 -17.61 -13.62
C VAL A 335 13.10 -18.90 -12.83
N ALA A 336 13.92 -18.90 -11.77
CA ALA A 336 14.18 -20.08 -10.95
C ALA A 336 14.60 -21.33 -11.75
N GLY A 337 15.36 -21.13 -12.83
CA GLY A 337 15.81 -22.22 -13.73
C GLY A 337 14.77 -22.66 -14.78
N TYR A 338 13.57 -22.07 -14.77
CA TYR A 338 12.51 -22.41 -15.72
C TYR A 338 12.40 -21.39 -16.85
N PHE A 339 12.14 -21.89 -18.06
CA PHE A 339 11.83 -21.05 -19.22
C PHE A 339 10.43 -20.43 -19.06
N VAL A 340 10.35 -19.11 -19.21
CA VAL A 340 9.12 -18.33 -19.12
C VAL A 340 8.94 -17.59 -20.45
N PRO A 341 7.99 -18.00 -21.30
CA PRO A 341 7.70 -17.31 -22.56
C PRO A 341 7.21 -15.88 -22.34
N ALA A 342 7.42 -15.00 -23.32
CA ALA A 342 6.78 -13.70 -23.39
C ALA A 342 5.24 -13.79 -23.26
N GLY A 343 4.61 -12.83 -22.59
CA GLY A 343 3.17 -12.81 -22.35
C GLY A 343 2.68 -13.68 -21.18
N THR A 344 3.59 -14.37 -20.48
CA THR A 344 3.30 -15.17 -19.28
C THR A 344 3.00 -14.27 -18.10
N ARG A 345 1.90 -14.54 -17.38
CA ARG A 345 1.55 -13.80 -16.16
C ARG A 345 2.19 -14.45 -14.93
N LEU A 346 3.06 -13.70 -14.26
CA LEU A 346 3.62 -14.03 -12.96
C LEU A 346 2.69 -13.56 -11.85
N ILE A 347 2.33 -14.46 -10.94
CA ILE A 347 1.59 -14.17 -9.72
C ILE A 347 2.50 -14.54 -8.55
N ILE A 348 2.77 -13.59 -7.66
CA ILE A 348 3.62 -13.80 -6.49
C ILE A 348 2.72 -14.00 -5.27
N ASN A 349 2.90 -15.12 -4.58
CA ASN A 349 2.22 -15.43 -3.34
C ASN A 349 3.01 -14.90 -2.14
N SER A 350 2.81 -13.62 -1.82
CA SER A 350 3.46 -12.94 -0.70
C SER A 350 3.15 -13.63 0.62
N ARG A 351 1.90 -14.07 0.84
CA ARG A 351 1.51 -14.78 2.07
C ARG A 351 2.38 -16.01 2.33
N LYS A 352 2.69 -16.77 1.27
CA LYS A 352 3.54 -17.96 1.38
C LYS A 352 4.99 -17.59 1.68
N ILE A 353 5.54 -16.56 1.03
CA ILE A 353 6.90 -16.06 1.29
C ILE A 353 7.02 -15.59 2.74
N HIS A 354 6.04 -14.81 3.20
CA HIS A 354 5.98 -14.25 4.54
C HIS A 354 5.83 -15.30 5.64
N ARG A 355 5.44 -16.53 5.29
CA ARG A 355 5.25 -17.65 6.24
C ARG A 355 6.16 -18.84 5.93
N ASP A 356 7.20 -18.62 5.15
CA ASP A 356 8.15 -19.66 4.81
C ASP A 356 9.06 -19.97 6.01
N PRO A 357 9.02 -21.18 6.60
CA PRO A 357 9.85 -21.53 7.76
C PRO A 357 11.35 -21.54 7.45
N ARG A 358 11.75 -21.50 6.17
CA ARG A 358 13.17 -21.39 5.77
C ARG A 358 13.72 -19.97 5.96
N VAL A 359 12.84 -18.99 6.07
CA VAL A 359 13.17 -17.57 6.19
C VAL A 359 12.74 -17.03 7.55
N TRP A 360 11.57 -17.44 8.03
CA TRP A 360 10.94 -16.92 9.24
C TRP A 360 10.86 -18.01 10.32
N SER A 361 11.51 -17.79 11.46
CA SER A 361 11.31 -18.59 12.67
C SER A 361 9.87 -18.46 13.17
N ASN A 362 9.23 -19.57 13.56
CA ASN A 362 7.81 -19.61 13.97
C ASN A 362 6.89 -18.77 13.06
N PRO A 363 6.81 -19.08 11.75
CA PRO A 363 6.32 -18.17 10.73
C PRO A 363 4.85 -17.74 10.89
N SER A 364 4.05 -18.51 11.64
CA SER A 364 2.62 -18.19 11.84
C SER A 364 2.34 -17.44 13.14
N GLU A 365 3.34 -17.30 14.02
CA GLU A 365 3.21 -16.55 15.27
C GLU A 365 3.34 -15.06 15.04
N PHE A 366 2.61 -14.27 15.83
CA PHE A 366 2.83 -12.83 15.94
C PHE A 366 4.01 -12.59 16.86
N HIS A 367 5.18 -12.27 16.30
CA HIS A 367 6.43 -12.11 17.04
C HIS A 367 7.18 -10.85 16.58
N PRO A 368 6.75 -9.64 16.99
CA PRO A 368 7.41 -8.39 16.64
C PRO A 368 8.90 -8.36 17.02
N GLU A 369 9.30 -9.06 18.08
CA GLU A 369 10.68 -9.10 18.59
C GLU A 369 11.73 -9.44 17.53
N ARG A 370 11.36 -10.15 16.46
CA ARG A 370 12.27 -10.43 15.32
C ARG A 370 12.86 -9.21 14.66
N PHE A 371 12.14 -8.08 14.70
CA PHE A 371 12.57 -6.82 14.08
C PHE A 371 13.29 -5.89 15.06
N LEU A 372 13.44 -6.28 16.33
CA LEU A 372 14.17 -5.50 17.33
C LEU A 372 15.66 -5.85 17.33
N SER A 373 16.48 -5.00 17.95
CA SER A 373 17.89 -5.28 18.20
C SER A 373 18.09 -6.66 18.86
N GLY A 374 18.90 -7.52 18.25
CA GLY A 374 19.12 -8.90 18.70
C GLY A 374 18.13 -9.93 18.15
N GLY A 375 17.11 -9.52 17.40
CA GLY A 375 16.20 -10.39 16.65
C GLY A 375 16.84 -10.97 15.38
N ASP A 376 16.14 -11.91 14.72
CA ASP A 376 16.63 -12.61 13.52
C ASP A 376 16.38 -11.84 12.20
N GLN A 377 15.68 -10.69 12.23
CA GLN A 377 15.25 -9.93 11.05
C GLN A 377 15.39 -8.40 11.23
N VAL A 378 16.40 -7.94 11.98
CA VAL A 378 16.59 -6.51 12.35
C VAL A 378 16.66 -5.58 11.14
N ASP A 379 17.41 -5.98 10.10
CA ASP A 379 17.69 -5.15 8.92
C ASP A 379 16.61 -5.27 7.83
N VAL A 380 15.52 -5.98 8.10
CA VAL A 380 14.43 -6.16 7.14
C VAL A 380 13.47 -4.98 7.17
N ASP A 381 13.20 -4.40 5.98
CA ASP A 381 12.30 -3.27 5.82
C ASP A 381 11.30 -3.47 4.67
N ILE A 382 10.14 -2.82 4.77
CA ILE A 382 9.04 -2.90 3.79
C ILE A 382 9.29 -2.04 2.53
N ARG A 383 10.24 -1.09 2.58
CA ARG A 383 10.53 -0.10 1.53
C ARG A 383 11.27 -0.66 0.31
N GLY A 384 11.36 -1.98 0.21
CA GLY A 384 11.84 -2.65 -0.99
C GLY A 384 13.34 -2.79 -1.06
N GLN A 385 13.80 -3.99 -0.74
CA GLN A 385 15.12 -4.57 -1.05
C GLN A 385 15.20 -5.94 -0.37
N ASN A 386 14.43 -6.12 0.71
CA ASN A 386 14.18 -7.38 1.39
C ASN A 386 12.99 -8.12 0.76
N PHE A 387 13.28 -9.12 -0.08
CA PHE A 387 12.24 -9.89 -0.77
C PHE A 387 11.50 -10.87 0.15
N GLU A 388 12.07 -11.17 1.31
CA GLU A 388 11.45 -11.86 2.43
C GLU A 388 10.23 -11.10 2.97
N LEU A 389 10.23 -9.76 2.94
CA LEU A 389 9.12 -8.90 3.39
C LEU A 389 8.59 -8.00 2.25
N ILE A 390 7.92 -8.62 1.28
CA ILE A 390 7.44 -7.94 0.06
C ILE A 390 6.01 -7.35 0.16
N SER A 391 5.57 -6.88 1.33
CA SER A 391 4.19 -6.42 1.56
C SER A 391 3.77 -5.25 0.66
N CYS A 392 4.71 -4.34 0.36
CA CYS A 392 4.49 -3.21 -0.54
C CYS A 392 4.86 -3.50 -2.01
N GLY A 393 5.17 -4.76 -2.35
CA GLY A 393 5.70 -5.13 -3.65
C GLY A 393 7.19 -4.85 -3.79
N ALA A 394 7.69 -4.72 -5.02
CA ALA A 394 9.07 -4.35 -5.33
C ALA A 394 9.21 -3.62 -6.68
N GLY A 395 10.29 -2.85 -6.82
CA GLY A 395 10.70 -2.20 -8.06
C GLY A 395 9.79 -1.04 -8.49
N ARG A 396 9.75 -0.73 -9.78
CA ARG A 396 9.10 0.48 -10.33
C ARG A 396 7.59 0.59 -10.01
N ARG A 397 6.93 -0.53 -9.73
CA ARG A 397 5.50 -0.59 -9.36
C ARG A 397 5.28 -1.01 -7.90
N MET A 398 6.28 -0.80 -7.04
CA MET A 398 6.10 -0.81 -5.59
C MET A 398 4.98 0.18 -5.18
N CYS A 399 4.38 -0.03 -4.02
CA CYS A 399 3.43 0.90 -3.41
C CYS A 399 3.96 2.34 -3.47
N LEU A 400 3.08 3.31 -3.71
CA LEU A 400 3.42 4.74 -3.68
C LEU A 400 3.24 5.36 -2.31
N GLY A 401 2.26 4.86 -1.57
CA GLY A 401 1.84 5.44 -0.31
C GLY A 401 2.50 4.80 0.89
N ASP A 402 3.54 3.98 0.74
CA ASP A 402 4.21 3.32 1.87
C ASP A 402 4.76 4.35 2.88
N SER A 403 5.40 5.41 2.38
CA SER A 403 5.98 6.47 3.19
C SER A 403 4.93 7.27 3.98
N LEU A 404 3.75 7.50 3.39
CA LEU A 404 2.63 8.17 4.05
C LEU A 404 1.91 7.22 5.01
N ALA A 405 1.63 5.99 4.56
CA ALA A 405 0.90 4.99 5.34
C ALA A 405 1.66 4.61 6.62
N VAL A 406 2.99 4.47 6.56
CA VAL A 406 3.80 4.23 7.76
C VAL A 406 3.59 5.33 8.80
N GLN A 407 3.66 6.60 8.40
CA GLN A 407 3.47 7.73 9.32
C GLN A 407 2.07 7.75 9.93
N VAL A 408 1.04 7.67 9.07
CA VAL A 408 -0.37 7.69 9.48
C VAL A 408 -0.71 6.50 10.39
N VAL A 409 -0.36 5.29 9.99
CA VAL A 409 -0.71 4.07 10.72
C VAL A 409 0.04 3.99 12.05
N HIS A 410 1.32 4.36 12.08
CA HIS A 410 2.09 4.37 13.32
C HIS A 410 1.50 5.36 14.32
N LEU A 411 1.24 6.60 13.90
CA LEU A 411 0.67 7.61 14.79
C LEU A 411 -0.74 7.23 15.25
N ALA A 412 -1.59 6.74 14.35
CA ALA A 412 -2.95 6.33 14.68
C ALA A 412 -2.98 5.17 15.68
N LEU A 413 -2.14 4.14 15.48
CA LEU A 413 -2.06 3.01 16.41
C LEU A 413 -1.48 3.43 17.77
N ALA A 414 -0.42 4.24 17.77
CA ALA A 414 0.21 4.73 18.99
C ALA A 414 -0.75 5.58 19.82
N ARG A 415 -1.41 6.56 19.21
CA ARG A 415 -2.41 7.39 19.90
C ARG A 415 -3.59 6.58 20.39
N LEU A 416 -4.08 5.61 19.63
CA LEU A 416 -5.18 4.75 20.06
C LEU A 416 -4.80 3.93 21.30
N VAL A 417 -3.66 3.23 21.29
CA VAL A 417 -3.25 2.37 22.42
C VAL A 417 -2.79 3.18 23.63
N HIS A 418 -2.25 4.39 23.41
CA HIS A 418 -1.89 5.31 24.48
C HIS A 418 -3.13 5.91 25.14
N ALA A 419 -4.11 6.36 24.35
CA ALA A 419 -5.26 7.09 24.84
C ALA A 419 -6.40 6.19 25.33
N VAL A 420 -6.52 4.93 24.88
CA VAL A 420 -7.70 4.12 25.17
C VAL A 420 -7.32 2.70 25.58
N ASN A 421 -7.93 2.23 26.66
CA ASN A 421 -7.94 0.82 27.02
C ASN A 421 -8.91 0.08 26.09
N LEU A 422 -8.41 -0.97 25.45
CA LEU A 422 -9.12 -1.77 24.46
C LEU A 422 -9.53 -3.11 25.10
N LYS A 423 -10.82 -3.42 25.15
CA LYS A 423 -11.33 -4.69 25.68
C LYS A 423 -12.26 -5.37 24.67
N VAL A 424 -12.16 -6.70 24.58
CA VAL A 424 -13.08 -7.50 23.75
C VAL A 424 -14.37 -7.75 24.54
N PRO A 425 -15.57 -7.65 23.94
CA PRO A 425 -16.84 -7.89 24.63
C PRO A 425 -17.02 -9.33 25.12
N SER A 426 -16.36 -10.27 24.46
CA SER A 426 -16.38 -11.69 24.78
C SER A 426 -15.02 -12.13 25.32
N SER A 427 -15.01 -13.18 26.15
CA SER A 427 -13.78 -13.86 26.58
C SER A 427 -13.15 -14.72 25.47
N ALA A 428 -13.86 -14.92 24.35
CA ALA A 428 -13.32 -15.64 23.20
C ALA A 428 -12.23 -14.81 22.49
N PRO A 429 -11.18 -15.47 21.95
CA PRO A 429 -10.21 -14.81 21.09
C PRO A 429 -10.88 -14.13 19.90
N ILE A 430 -10.32 -13.01 19.45
CA ILE A 430 -10.76 -12.33 18.23
C ILE A 430 -10.58 -13.27 17.05
N ASP A 431 -11.63 -13.42 16.26
CA ASP A 431 -11.59 -14.20 15.03
C ASP A 431 -10.58 -13.61 14.04
N MET A 432 -9.63 -14.44 13.61
CA MET A 432 -8.57 -14.07 12.67
C MET A 432 -8.85 -14.52 11.23
N THR A 433 -10.11 -14.87 10.92
CA THR A 433 -10.53 -15.29 9.58
C THR A 433 -10.44 -14.14 8.57
N GLU A 434 -9.86 -14.45 7.42
CA GLU A 434 -9.63 -13.53 6.31
C GLU A 434 -10.76 -13.61 5.28
N SER A 435 -11.15 -12.46 4.72
CA SER A 435 -12.08 -12.40 3.59
C SER A 435 -11.35 -12.54 2.26
N VAL A 436 -12.07 -12.97 1.23
CA VAL A 436 -11.55 -13.06 -0.14
C VAL A 436 -11.62 -11.67 -0.79
N GLY A 437 -10.47 -11.10 -1.15
CA GLY A 437 -10.42 -9.79 -1.77
C GLY A 437 -9.02 -9.41 -2.28
N PHE A 438 -8.94 -8.22 -2.88
CA PHE A 438 -7.66 -7.61 -3.27
C PHE A 438 -6.86 -7.16 -2.04
N THR A 439 -7.55 -6.59 -1.05
CA THR A 439 -7.04 -6.34 0.30
C THR A 439 -7.45 -7.49 1.22
N ASN A 440 -6.57 -7.83 2.16
CA ASN A 440 -6.81 -8.92 3.11
C ASN A 440 -7.67 -8.43 4.28
N ILE A 441 -8.95 -8.12 4.07
CA ILE A 441 -9.81 -7.62 5.16
C ILE A 441 -10.24 -8.75 6.11
N LYS A 442 -10.49 -8.43 7.38
CA LYS A 442 -11.15 -9.35 8.32
C LYS A 442 -12.53 -9.78 7.80
N ALA A 443 -12.87 -11.06 7.98
CA ALA A 443 -14.18 -11.59 7.64
C ALA A 443 -15.27 -11.15 8.63
N THR A 444 -14.91 -10.99 9.90
CA THR A 444 -15.80 -10.58 10.99
C THR A 444 -15.56 -9.12 11.41
N PRO A 445 -16.59 -8.43 11.95
CA PRO A 445 -16.44 -7.11 12.55
C PRO A 445 -15.43 -7.11 13.72
N LEU A 446 -14.81 -5.96 13.98
CA LEU A 446 -13.96 -5.75 15.15
C LEU A 446 -14.67 -4.76 16.08
N GLU A 447 -15.45 -5.31 17.01
CA GLU A 447 -16.20 -4.53 18.00
C GLU A 447 -15.46 -4.57 19.34
N LEU A 448 -15.16 -3.39 19.89
CA LEU A 448 -14.40 -3.26 21.12
C LEU A 448 -15.13 -2.40 22.14
N ILE A 449 -14.92 -2.72 23.41
CA ILE A 449 -15.28 -1.87 24.54
C ILE A 449 -14.09 -0.95 24.82
N LEU A 450 -14.36 0.34 24.87
CA LEU A 450 -13.33 1.37 25.04
C LEU A 450 -13.50 2.09 26.38
N ALA A 451 -12.38 2.30 27.09
CA ALA A 451 -12.32 3.14 28.28
C ALA A 451 -11.12 4.09 28.20
N PRO A 452 -11.25 5.36 28.60
CA PRO A 452 -10.13 6.30 28.62
C PRO A 452 -8.97 5.79 29.48
N ARG A 453 -7.74 6.02 29.04
CA ARG A 453 -6.51 5.67 29.76
C ARG A 453 -5.78 6.90 30.30
N LEU A 454 -5.92 8.05 29.62
CA LEU A 454 -5.30 9.32 29.98
C LEU A 454 -6.28 10.19 30.78
N SER A 455 -5.79 11.30 31.32
CA SER A 455 -6.64 12.32 31.96
C SER A 455 -7.56 13.00 30.94
N SER A 456 -8.77 13.37 31.36
CA SER A 456 -9.81 13.95 30.49
C SER A 456 -9.34 15.20 29.72
N ASP A 457 -8.43 15.98 30.31
CA ASP A 457 -7.91 17.22 29.71
C ASP A 457 -7.11 16.95 28.43
N LEU A 458 -6.45 15.79 28.34
CA LEU A 458 -5.64 15.40 27.19
C LEU A 458 -6.45 14.96 25.97
N TYR A 459 -7.77 14.79 26.10
CA TYR A 459 -8.67 14.58 24.96
C TYR A 459 -9.29 15.89 24.46
N ALA A 460 -9.15 16.98 25.24
CA ALA A 460 -9.74 18.27 24.92
C ALA A 460 -8.79 19.20 24.15
N CYS A 461 -7.47 18.95 24.20
CA CYS A 461 -6.44 19.74 23.53
C CYS A 461 -6.59 19.72 21.99
N ASN A 462 -6.47 20.91 21.38
CA ASN A 462 -6.53 21.12 19.93
C ASN A 462 -5.14 21.11 19.30
#